data_AF-A0A086AJS9-F1
#
_entry.id   AF-A0A086AJS9-F1
#
_cell.length_a   1.000
_cell.length_b   1.000
_cell.length_c   1.000
_cell.angle_alpha   90.00
_cell.angle_beta   90.00
_cell.angle_gamma   90.00
#
_symmetry.space_group_name_H-M   'P 1'
#
loop_
_entity.id
_entity.type
_entity.pdbx_description
1 polymer ?
#
loop_
_entity_poly.entity_id
_entity_poly.type
_entity_poly.pdbx_seq_one_letter_code
_entity_poly.pdbx_strand_id
1 'polypeptide(L)'
;MISNILFFSFVLVLVLILIALLNLNKIINRLTNYKEEYGLVVKYSLILSLVLILFSFFAPYFFTSTDIGKSIVTTTDTGLIGDTMGGIMNPFIAIAASILTFIAFWIQYKANEQQKQDLQIERFENKFYSMLQIHRDNVNETTIGKSLMGRKSFIFMFNELKFTYHSTKLYYDSLRETKTIGEIDEETIYNISYLIFFFGIGNNSSLIVRDLIGEEHLAFVVGLERYLEDIVLHWKSLPIKNKEIAVDIENDQIFTLKIGYIPFNGQMSKLSHYIRNLFQLVKFVDDADASVFSYEAKYNYVSSIRAQLSSHEQLLLFYNAVSVLGKPWLDAPNYLKKYCIIKSTPLPLANFYKKPLTVLGDKNEQGKVMFEWGDIKDRLNQE
;
A
#
# COMPACT_ATOMS: atom_id res chain seq x y z
N MET A 1 -52.26 41.30 -42.97
CA MET A 1 -52.48 39.91 -42.51
C MET A 1 -51.19 39.12 -42.36
N ILE A 2 -50.22 39.23 -43.28
CA ILE A 2 -48.93 38.50 -43.26
C ILE A 2 -48.00 38.94 -42.10
N SER A 3 -47.97 40.24 -41.75
CA SER A 3 -47.16 40.78 -40.63
C SER A 3 -47.53 40.18 -39.26
N ASN A 4 -48.80 39.84 -39.01
CA ASN A 4 -49.24 39.23 -37.74
C ASN A 4 -48.85 37.76 -37.62
N ILE A 5 -48.75 37.02 -38.73
CA ILE A 5 -48.35 35.59 -38.72
C ILE A 5 -46.86 35.45 -38.45
N LEU A 6 -46.03 36.35 -39.00
CA LEU A 6 -44.59 36.39 -38.73
C LEU A 6 -44.27 36.88 -37.32
N PHE A 7 -45.03 37.84 -36.79
CA PHE A 7 -44.91 38.20 -35.38
C PHE A 7 -45.29 37.02 -34.49
N PHE A 8 -46.35 36.28 -34.82
CA PHE A 8 -46.73 35.07 -34.09
C PHE A 8 -45.70 33.96 -34.20
N SER A 9 -45.10 33.72 -35.38
CA SER A 9 -44.06 32.69 -35.54
C SER A 9 -42.78 33.07 -34.81
N PHE A 10 -42.40 34.36 -34.81
CA PHE A 10 -41.28 34.88 -34.04
C PHE A 10 -41.49 34.74 -32.53
N VAL A 11 -42.69 35.08 -32.03
CA VAL A 11 -43.07 34.90 -30.63
C VAL A 11 -43.14 33.42 -30.26
N LEU A 12 -43.68 32.56 -31.12
CA LEU A 12 -43.73 31.11 -30.90
C LEU A 12 -42.32 30.52 -30.84
N VAL A 13 -41.41 30.96 -31.71
CA VAL A 13 -40.01 30.56 -31.66
C VAL A 13 -39.37 31.06 -30.37
N LEU A 14 -39.54 32.34 -29.98
CA LEU A 14 -39.07 32.83 -28.68
C LEU A 14 -39.58 32.03 -27.49
N VAL A 15 -40.85 31.60 -27.51
CA VAL A 15 -41.45 30.75 -26.47
C VAL A 15 -40.85 29.35 -26.50
N LEU A 16 -40.66 28.76 -27.68
CA LEU A 16 -39.98 27.46 -27.82
C LEU A 16 -38.52 27.52 -27.38
N ILE A 17 -37.83 28.64 -27.64
CA ILE A 17 -36.47 28.93 -27.16
C ILE A 17 -36.47 29.02 -25.64
N LEU A 18 -37.44 29.73 -25.05
CA LEU A 18 -37.57 29.86 -23.60
C LEU A 18 -37.84 28.50 -22.94
N ILE A 19 -38.74 27.70 -23.51
CA ILE A 19 -39.05 26.34 -23.04
C ILE A 19 -37.83 25.42 -23.20
N ALA A 20 -37.13 25.51 -24.33
CA ALA A 20 -35.90 24.77 -24.57
C ALA A 20 -34.83 25.14 -23.55
N LEU A 21 -34.64 26.43 -23.24
CA LEU A 21 -33.70 26.92 -22.22
C LEU A 21 -34.06 26.43 -20.82
N LEU A 22 -35.35 26.44 -20.45
CA LEU A 22 -35.83 25.95 -19.15
C LEU A 22 -35.62 24.43 -18.99
N ASN A 23 -35.87 23.66 -20.05
CA ASN A 23 -35.63 22.22 -20.07
C ASN A 23 -34.13 21.87 -20.16
N LEU A 24 -33.33 22.66 -20.90
CA LEU A 24 -31.87 22.53 -20.93
C LEU A 24 -31.30 22.66 -19.52
N ASN A 25 -31.81 23.58 -18.72
CA ASN A 25 -31.35 23.79 -17.36
C ASN A 25 -31.52 22.54 -16.48
N LYS A 26 -32.66 21.82 -16.63
CA LYS A 26 -32.89 20.54 -15.94
C LYS A 26 -31.99 19.41 -16.44
N ILE A 27 -31.77 19.32 -17.75
CA ILE A 27 -30.93 18.29 -18.38
C ILE A 27 -29.45 18.53 -18.03
N ILE A 28 -29.00 19.78 -18.11
CA ILE A 28 -27.66 20.21 -17.74
C ILE A 28 -27.42 19.92 -16.27
N ASN A 29 -28.34 20.29 -15.36
CA ASN A 29 -28.19 19.96 -13.94
C ASN A 29 -28.07 18.45 -13.69
N ARG A 30 -28.75 17.60 -14.48
CA ARG A 30 -28.57 16.13 -14.40
C ARG A 30 -27.22 15.66 -14.94
N LEU A 31 -26.69 16.29 -15.98
CA LEU A 31 -25.39 15.94 -16.59
C LEU A 31 -24.20 16.51 -15.80
N THR A 32 -24.35 17.67 -15.15
CA THR A 32 -23.30 18.36 -14.40
C THR A 32 -23.23 17.96 -12.93
N ASN A 33 -24.13 17.08 -12.46
CA ASN A 33 -24.16 16.57 -11.08
C ASN A 33 -22.90 15.81 -10.65
N TYR A 34 -21.91 15.62 -11.53
CA TYR A 34 -20.69 14.88 -11.21
C TYR A 34 -19.46 15.72 -10.88
N LYS A 35 -19.33 16.99 -11.33
CA LYS A 35 -18.22 17.90 -10.95
C LYS A 35 -18.63 19.37 -11.13
N GLU A 36 -18.81 20.10 -10.03
CA GLU A 36 -19.27 21.51 -10.00
C GLU A 36 -18.39 22.47 -10.83
N GLU A 37 -17.10 22.19 -10.97
CA GLU A 37 -16.12 23.10 -11.57
C GLU A 37 -16.30 23.33 -13.09
N TYR A 38 -16.75 22.32 -13.83
CA TYR A 38 -16.87 22.40 -15.30
C TYR A 38 -18.30 22.66 -15.79
N GLY A 39 -19.29 22.55 -14.90
CA GLY A 39 -20.70 22.61 -15.28
C GLY A 39 -21.11 23.96 -15.86
N LEU A 40 -20.52 25.06 -15.37
CA LEU A 40 -20.84 26.41 -15.83
C LEU A 40 -20.37 26.67 -17.27
N VAL A 41 -19.13 26.33 -17.61
CA VAL A 41 -18.58 26.53 -18.96
C VAL A 41 -19.39 25.71 -19.98
N VAL A 42 -19.61 24.43 -19.68
CA VAL A 42 -20.42 23.54 -20.54
C VAL A 42 -21.83 24.11 -20.72
N LYS A 43 -22.47 24.56 -19.65
CA LYS A 43 -23.82 25.15 -19.68
C LYS A 43 -23.92 26.37 -20.59
N TYR A 44 -23.02 27.35 -20.41
CA TYR A 44 -23.07 28.58 -21.21
C TYR A 44 -22.71 28.34 -22.67
N SER A 45 -21.75 27.46 -22.95
CA SER A 45 -21.40 27.12 -24.32
C SER A 45 -22.52 26.34 -25.04
N LEU A 46 -23.25 25.46 -24.35
CA LEU A 46 -24.46 24.81 -24.89
C LEU A 46 -25.57 25.82 -25.21
N ILE A 47 -25.82 26.78 -24.31
CA ILE A 47 -26.80 27.85 -24.51
C ILE A 47 -26.40 28.71 -25.71
N LEU A 48 -25.12 29.10 -25.81
CA LEU A 48 -24.60 29.89 -26.93
C LEU A 48 -24.75 29.16 -28.27
N SER A 49 -24.37 27.87 -28.34
CA SER A 49 -24.56 27.06 -29.54
C SER A 49 -26.04 26.96 -29.94
N LEU A 50 -26.94 26.77 -28.98
CA LEU A 50 -28.38 26.74 -29.25
C LEU A 50 -28.87 28.08 -29.82
N VAL A 51 -28.48 29.20 -29.20
CA VAL A 51 -28.83 30.55 -29.67
C VAL A 51 -28.31 30.80 -31.08
N LEU A 52 -27.08 30.38 -31.40
CA LEU A 52 -26.50 30.52 -32.74
C LEU A 52 -27.26 29.70 -33.80
N ILE A 53 -27.66 28.46 -33.48
CA ILE A 53 -28.47 27.62 -34.36
C ILE A 53 -29.84 28.25 -34.60
N LEU A 54 -30.47 28.79 -33.56
CA LEU A 54 -31.76 29.44 -33.71
C LEU A 54 -31.64 30.73 -34.52
N PHE A 55 -30.61 31.54 -34.25
CA PHE A 55 -30.31 32.77 -34.98
C PHE A 55 -30.02 32.49 -36.45
N SER A 56 -29.41 31.36 -36.80
CA SER A 56 -29.13 31.03 -38.21
C SER A 56 -30.40 31.01 -39.05
N PHE A 57 -31.52 30.52 -38.52
CA PHE A 57 -32.81 30.52 -39.25
C PHE A 57 -33.38 31.93 -39.49
N PHE A 58 -33.01 32.91 -38.67
CA PHE A 58 -33.44 34.31 -38.82
C PHE A 58 -32.40 35.19 -39.53
N ALA A 59 -31.15 34.74 -39.66
CA ALA A 59 -30.08 35.53 -40.25
C ALA A 59 -30.38 35.99 -41.71
N PRO A 60 -30.94 35.16 -42.61
CA PRO A 60 -31.32 35.63 -43.96
C PRO A 60 -32.28 36.82 -43.94
N TYR A 61 -33.17 36.92 -42.95
CA TYR A 61 -34.09 38.06 -42.81
C TYR A 61 -33.36 39.35 -42.44
N PHE A 62 -32.38 39.30 -41.53
CA PHE A 62 -31.64 40.49 -41.11
C PHE A 62 -30.63 40.97 -42.14
N PHE A 63 -30.04 40.04 -42.90
CA PHE A 63 -28.94 40.34 -43.83
C PHE A 63 -29.37 40.45 -45.29
N THR A 64 -30.62 40.12 -45.64
CA THR A 64 -31.17 40.38 -46.97
C THR A 64 -32.31 41.39 -46.88
N SER A 65 -32.28 42.42 -47.73
CA SER A 65 -33.30 43.48 -47.77
C SER A 65 -34.57 43.02 -48.50
N THR A 66 -35.14 41.87 -48.12
CA THR A 66 -36.34 41.35 -48.79
C THR A 66 -37.61 41.79 -48.05
N ASP A 67 -38.53 42.40 -48.79
CA ASP A 67 -39.86 42.76 -48.30
C ASP A 67 -40.60 41.51 -47.78
N ILE A 68 -41.17 41.66 -46.60
CA ILE A 68 -41.72 40.59 -45.77
C ILE A 68 -42.81 39.76 -46.50
N GLY A 69 -42.58 38.45 -46.58
CA GLY A 69 -43.66 37.46 -46.76
C GLY A 69 -44.16 37.21 -48.19
N LYS A 70 -43.34 37.50 -49.21
CA LYS A 70 -43.56 36.93 -50.55
C LYS A 70 -43.12 35.47 -50.56
N SER A 71 -43.99 34.57 -51.03
CA SER A 71 -43.65 33.16 -51.27
C SER A 71 -42.44 33.07 -52.19
N ILE A 72 -41.50 32.16 -51.90
CA ILE A 72 -40.41 31.82 -52.82
C ILE A 72 -41.06 31.28 -54.09
N VAL A 73 -41.13 32.09 -55.14
CA VAL A 73 -41.62 31.65 -56.45
C VAL A 73 -40.47 30.92 -57.12
N THR A 74 -40.63 29.62 -57.36
CA THR A 74 -39.56 28.83 -57.95
C THR A 74 -39.44 29.07 -59.46
N THR A 75 -38.55 29.98 -59.86
CA THR A 75 -38.11 30.20 -61.25
C THR A 75 -36.66 29.69 -61.44
N THR A 76 -36.09 29.81 -62.65
CA THR A 76 -34.71 29.42 -63.01
C THR A 76 -33.62 30.02 -62.12
N ASP A 77 -33.89 31.09 -61.36
CA ASP A 77 -32.96 31.76 -60.44
C ASP A 77 -33.01 31.24 -58.99
N THR A 78 -33.77 30.17 -58.72
CA THR A 78 -33.90 29.55 -57.39
C THR A 78 -32.60 29.06 -56.77
N GLY A 79 -31.61 28.70 -57.60
CA GLY A 79 -30.27 28.35 -57.14
C GLY A 79 -29.59 29.50 -56.38
N LEU A 80 -29.72 30.74 -56.88
CA LEU A 80 -29.11 31.94 -56.28
C LEU A 80 -29.68 32.25 -54.89
N ILE A 81 -30.97 31.99 -54.69
CA ILE A 81 -31.63 32.14 -53.38
C ILE A 81 -31.08 31.10 -52.39
N GLY A 82 -30.95 29.85 -52.84
CA GLY A 82 -30.35 28.77 -52.04
C GLY A 82 -28.91 29.08 -51.62
N ASP A 83 -28.09 29.57 -52.54
CA ASP A 83 -26.70 29.95 -52.26
C ASP A 83 -26.60 31.11 -51.26
N THR A 84 -27.48 32.11 -51.37
CA THR A 84 -27.53 33.25 -50.44
C THR A 84 -27.97 32.80 -49.04
N MET A 85 -29.01 31.96 -48.95
CA MET A 85 -29.46 31.41 -47.66
C MET A 85 -28.38 30.54 -47.02
N GLY A 86 -27.77 29.63 -47.79
CA GLY A 86 -26.67 28.79 -47.31
C GLY A 86 -25.46 29.61 -46.86
N GLY A 87 -25.06 30.63 -47.63
CA GLY A 87 -23.94 31.51 -47.31
C GLY A 87 -24.12 32.31 -46.02
N ILE A 88 -25.35 32.69 -45.67
CA ILE A 88 -25.67 33.45 -44.45
C ILE A 88 -25.93 32.52 -43.26
N MET A 89 -26.59 31.38 -43.46
CA MET A 89 -26.95 30.45 -42.38
C MET A 89 -25.76 29.61 -41.92
N ASN A 90 -24.97 29.07 -42.86
CA ASN A 90 -23.91 28.10 -42.57
C ASN A 90 -22.83 28.62 -41.61
N PRO A 91 -22.37 29.89 -41.66
CA PRO A 91 -21.39 30.38 -40.69
C PRO A 91 -21.84 30.25 -39.23
N PHE A 92 -23.10 30.56 -38.90
CA PHE A 92 -23.62 30.45 -37.54
C PHE A 92 -23.74 28.99 -37.09
N ILE A 93 -24.22 28.11 -37.99
CA ILE A 93 -24.29 26.67 -37.75
C ILE A 93 -22.89 26.09 -37.55
N ALA A 94 -21.91 26.51 -38.36
CA ALA A 94 -20.53 26.06 -38.27
C ALA A 94 -19.85 26.49 -36.96
N ILE A 95 -20.06 27.74 -36.51
CA ILE A 95 -19.56 28.20 -35.20
C ILE A 95 -20.21 27.40 -34.08
N ALA A 96 -21.53 27.20 -34.11
CA ALA A 96 -22.23 26.42 -33.11
C ALA A 96 -21.72 24.97 -33.05
N ALA A 97 -21.52 24.34 -34.21
CA ALA A 97 -20.97 22.99 -34.34
C ALA A 97 -19.52 22.90 -33.85
N SER A 98 -18.68 23.91 -34.14
CA SER A 98 -17.31 23.99 -33.64
C SER A 98 -17.26 24.08 -32.12
N ILE A 99 -18.11 24.93 -31.51
CA ILE A 99 -18.23 25.05 -30.05
C ILE A 99 -18.67 23.71 -29.44
N LEU A 100 -19.71 23.08 -29.98
CA LEU A 100 -20.19 21.78 -29.49
C LEU A 100 -19.13 20.69 -29.59
N THR A 101 -18.41 20.65 -30.71
CA THR A 101 -17.32 19.70 -30.94
C THR A 101 -16.17 19.92 -29.94
N PHE A 102 -15.79 21.18 -29.70
CA PHE A 102 -14.78 21.52 -28.70
C PHE A 102 -15.19 21.10 -27.29
N ILE A 103 -16.43 21.37 -26.88
CA ILE A 103 -16.96 20.92 -25.57
C ILE A 103 -16.91 19.40 -25.47
N ALA A 104 -17.32 18.68 -26.51
CA ALA A 104 -17.31 17.22 -26.51
C ALA A 104 -15.89 16.67 -26.29
N PHE A 105 -14.90 17.21 -27.03
CA PHE A 105 -13.50 16.86 -26.83
C PHE A 105 -12.96 17.26 -25.46
N TRP A 106 -13.36 18.41 -24.92
CA TRP A 106 -12.93 18.85 -23.59
C TRP A 106 -13.47 17.94 -22.48
N ILE A 107 -14.76 17.58 -22.54
CA ILE A 107 -15.38 16.62 -21.61
C ILE A 107 -14.67 15.27 -21.72
N GLN A 108 -14.40 14.80 -22.93
CA GLN A 108 -13.67 13.55 -23.16
C GLN A 108 -12.24 13.61 -22.61
N TYR A 109 -11.52 14.72 -22.81
CA TYR A 109 -10.18 14.92 -22.26
C TYR A 109 -10.18 14.85 -20.73
N LYS A 110 -11.13 15.53 -20.07
CA LYS A 110 -11.28 15.48 -18.61
C LYS A 110 -11.67 14.09 -18.11
N ALA A 111 -12.54 13.37 -18.84
CA ALA A 111 -12.87 11.98 -18.53
C ALA A 111 -11.65 11.07 -18.65
N ASN A 112 -10.81 11.27 -19.66
CA ASN A 112 -9.57 10.52 -19.85
C ASN A 112 -8.55 10.78 -18.73
N GLU A 113 -8.41 12.02 -18.24
CA GLU A 113 -7.53 12.33 -17.10
C GLU A 113 -8.00 11.62 -15.82
N GLN A 114 -9.31 11.61 -15.54
CA GLN A 114 -9.86 10.82 -14.43
C GLN A 114 -9.60 9.33 -14.63
N GLN A 115 -9.88 8.81 -15.82
CA GLN A 115 -9.67 7.40 -16.15
C GLN A 115 -8.19 7.00 -15.98
N LYS A 116 -7.25 7.89 -16.27
CA LYS A 116 -5.82 7.66 -16.05
C LYS A 116 -5.50 7.51 -14.55
N GLN A 117 -6.12 8.31 -13.68
CA GLN A 117 -5.96 8.16 -12.23
C GLN A 117 -6.59 6.85 -11.73
N ASP A 118 -7.80 6.52 -12.17
CA ASP A 118 -8.48 5.28 -11.80
C ASP A 118 -7.65 4.05 -12.23
N LEU A 119 -7.09 4.08 -13.44
CA LEU A 119 -6.18 3.04 -13.95
C LEU A 119 -4.88 2.94 -13.15
N GLN A 120 -4.35 4.05 -12.63
CA GLN A 120 -3.16 4.00 -11.75
C GLN A 120 -3.50 3.28 -10.44
N ILE A 121 -4.66 3.55 -9.86
CA ILE A 121 -5.14 2.90 -8.64
C ILE A 121 -5.35 1.40 -8.91
N GLU A 122 -6.04 1.05 -9.98
CA GLU A 122 -6.29 -0.35 -10.35
C GLU A 122 -4.99 -1.13 -10.58
N ARG A 123 -4.01 -0.55 -11.30
CA ARG A 123 -2.69 -1.17 -11.51
C ARG A 123 -1.93 -1.36 -10.21
N PHE A 124 -2.01 -0.37 -9.31
CA PHE A 124 -1.41 -0.46 -7.99
C PHE A 124 -2.05 -1.61 -7.19
N GLU A 125 -3.38 -1.67 -7.11
CA GLU A 125 -4.13 -2.71 -6.39
C GLU A 125 -3.82 -4.10 -6.93
N ASN A 126 -3.85 -4.28 -8.24
CA ASN A 126 -3.52 -5.56 -8.88
C ASN A 126 -2.11 -6.04 -8.51
N LYS A 127 -1.12 -5.13 -8.55
CA LYS A 127 0.25 -5.44 -8.14
C LYS A 127 0.35 -5.71 -6.63
N PHE A 128 -0.33 -4.92 -5.81
CA PHE A 128 -0.39 -5.10 -4.37
C PHE A 128 -0.92 -6.49 -4.00
N TYR A 129 -2.08 -6.88 -4.53
CA TYR A 129 -2.69 -8.18 -4.24
C TYR A 129 -1.86 -9.35 -4.77
N SER A 130 -1.20 -9.20 -5.93
CA SER A 130 -0.26 -10.21 -6.43
C SER A 130 0.94 -10.39 -5.50
N MET A 131 1.54 -9.30 -5.02
CA MET A 131 2.65 -9.38 -4.06
C MET A 131 2.20 -9.94 -2.71
N LEU A 132 1.00 -9.60 -2.24
CA LEU A 132 0.40 -10.15 -1.02
C LEU A 132 0.12 -11.65 -1.16
N GLN A 133 -0.31 -12.10 -2.33
CA GLN A 133 -0.48 -13.53 -2.63
C GLN A 133 0.85 -14.27 -2.57
N ILE A 134 1.90 -13.75 -3.24
CA ILE A 134 3.26 -14.33 -3.16
C ILE A 134 3.74 -14.39 -1.70
N HIS A 135 3.46 -13.35 -0.90
CA HIS A 135 3.78 -13.38 0.53
C HIS A 135 3.10 -14.54 1.27
N ARG A 136 1.80 -14.76 1.02
CA ARG A 136 1.04 -15.87 1.62
C ARG A 136 1.57 -17.22 1.16
N ASP A 137 1.97 -17.34 -0.10
CA ASP A 137 2.54 -18.57 -0.65
C ASP A 137 3.90 -18.88 0.01
N ASN A 138 4.78 -17.87 0.15
CA ASN A 138 6.03 -18.01 0.91
C ASN A 138 5.79 -18.51 2.35
N VAL A 139 4.75 -18.00 3.02
CA VAL A 139 4.36 -18.46 4.37
C VAL A 139 3.93 -19.93 4.32
N ASN A 140 3.04 -20.29 3.39
CA ASN A 140 2.49 -21.64 3.29
C ASN A 140 3.56 -22.68 2.93
N GLU A 141 4.51 -22.32 2.07
CA GLU A 141 5.63 -23.16 1.64
C GLU A 141 6.77 -23.24 2.67
N THR A 142 6.76 -22.39 3.70
CA THR A 142 7.78 -22.41 4.75
C THR A 142 7.72 -23.73 5.54
N THR A 143 8.76 -24.53 5.42
CA THR A 143 8.87 -25.83 6.10
C THR A 143 10.11 -25.92 6.97
N ILE A 144 9.96 -26.58 8.13
CA ILE A 144 11.05 -26.86 9.06
C ILE A 144 11.01 -28.34 9.47
N GLY A 145 12.13 -29.04 9.29
CA GLY A 145 12.17 -30.48 9.49
C GLY A 145 11.23 -31.21 8.52
N LYS A 146 10.60 -32.30 8.99
CA LYS A 146 9.77 -33.17 8.13
C LYS A 146 8.26 -32.83 8.15
N SER A 147 7.78 -32.07 9.14
CA SER A 147 6.34 -31.94 9.37
C SER A 147 5.88 -30.58 9.89
N LEU A 148 6.78 -29.64 10.16
CA LEU A 148 6.39 -28.28 10.53
C LEU A 148 6.24 -27.48 9.24
N MET A 149 5.02 -27.02 8.96
CA MET A 149 4.69 -26.28 7.76
C MET A 149 3.94 -25.00 8.12
N GLY A 150 4.02 -24.01 7.24
CA GLY A 150 3.24 -22.80 7.32
C GLY A 150 3.55 -21.97 8.57
N ARG A 151 2.51 -21.35 9.12
CA ARG A 151 2.58 -20.46 10.30
C ARG A 151 3.19 -21.13 11.53
N LYS A 152 3.04 -22.45 11.70
CA LYS A 152 3.59 -23.18 12.85
C LYS A 152 5.12 -23.12 12.86
N SER A 153 5.75 -23.10 11.70
CA SER A 153 7.21 -22.96 11.56
C SER A 153 7.75 -21.70 12.24
N PHE A 154 7.01 -20.59 12.19
CA PHE A 154 7.40 -19.32 12.81
C PHE A 154 7.41 -19.36 14.34
N ILE A 155 6.57 -20.21 14.96
CA ILE A 155 6.59 -20.44 16.41
C ILE A 155 7.92 -21.08 16.82
N PHE A 156 8.36 -22.09 16.07
CA PHE A 156 9.62 -22.78 16.36
C PHE A 156 10.83 -21.90 16.06
N MET A 157 10.82 -21.14 14.95
CA MET A 157 11.87 -20.16 14.66
C MET A 157 11.99 -19.11 15.75
N PHE A 158 10.86 -18.60 16.26
CA PHE A 158 10.86 -17.65 17.37
C PHE A 158 11.48 -18.23 18.63
N ASN A 159 11.06 -19.44 19.03
CA ASN A 159 11.58 -20.11 20.22
C ASN A 159 13.07 -20.49 20.07
N GLU A 160 13.50 -20.88 18.87
CA GLU A 160 14.90 -21.17 18.57
C GLU A 160 15.77 -19.91 18.61
N LEU A 161 15.29 -18.76 18.10
CA LEU A 161 15.99 -17.50 18.26
C LEU A 161 16.14 -17.12 19.73
N LYS A 162 15.05 -17.24 20.50
CA LYS A 162 15.06 -16.99 21.95
C LYS A 162 16.05 -17.91 22.67
N PHE A 163 16.06 -19.20 22.33
CA PHE A 163 17.01 -20.16 22.89
C PHE A 163 18.45 -19.78 22.55
N THR A 164 18.73 -19.50 21.27
CA THR A 164 20.07 -19.07 20.81
C THR A 164 20.57 -17.86 21.57
N TYR A 165 19.70 -16.85 21.80
CA TYR A 165 20.05 -15.68 22.58
C TYR A 165 20.45 -16.02 24.02
N HIS A 166 19.61 -16.78 24.72
CA HIS A 166 19.90 -17.15 26.11
C HIS A 166 21.13 -18.05 26.24
N SER A 167 21.33 -19.00 25.31
CA SER A 167 22.54 -19.83 25.28
C SER A 167 23.79 -18.99 25.03
N THR A 168 23.71 -17.97 24.18
CA THR A 168 24.82 -17.03 23.96
C THR A 168 25.12 -16.22 25.21
N LYS A 169 24.08 -15.70 25.88
CA LYS A 169 24.22 -14.91 27.10
C LYS A 169 24.81 -15.74 28.25
N LEU A 170 24.31 -16.96 28.46
CA LEU A 170 24.83 -17.90 29.46
C LEU A 170 26.30 -18.24 29.20
N TYR A 171 26.67 -18.49 27.95
CA TYR A 171 28.07 -18.72 27.59
C TYR A 171 28.94 -17.50 27.90
N TYR A 172 28.49 -16.30 27.51
CA TYR A 172 29.18 -15.05 27.83
C TYR A 172 29.36 -14.83 29.34
N ASP A 173 28.30 -15.00 30.12
CA ASP A 173 28.34 -14.82 31.57
C ASP A 173 29.32 -15.81 32.24
N SER A 174 29.37 -17.06 31.78
CA SER A 174 30.35 -18.05 32.28
C SER A 174 31.81 -17.66 32.01
N LEU A 175 32.08 -17.02 30.86
CA LEU A 175 33.42 -16.51 30.53
C LEU A 175 33.78 -15.25 31.31
N ARG A 176 32.78 -14.40 31.59
CA ARG A 176 32.94 -13.18 32.38
C ARG A 176 33.24 -13.50 33.85
N GLU A 177 32.55 -14.48 34.43
CA GLU A 177 32.81 -14.96 35.81
C GLU A 177 34.24 -15.50 35.96
N THR A 178 34.74 -16.19 34.94
CA THR A 178 36.11 -16.71 34.88
C THR A 178 37.15 -15.67 34.46
N LYS A 179 36.74 -14.42 34.18
CA LYS A 179 37.58 -13.30 33.71
C LYS A 179 38.36 -13.61 32.44
N THR A 180 37.80 -14.46 31.59
CA THR A 180 38.45 -14.94 30.35
C THR A 180 38.18 -14.01 29.17
N ILE A 181 37.23 -13.09 29.30
CA ILE A 181 36.83 -12.13 28.26
C ILE A 181 36.51 -10.76 28.86
N GLY A 182 36.66 -9.71 28.03
CA GLY A 182 36.23 -8.35 28.35
C GLY A 182 34.71 -8.17 28.32
N GLU A 183 34.27 -6.94 28.56
CA GLU A 183 32.87 -6.57 28.44
C GLU A 183 32.43 -6.58 26.97
N ILE A 184 31.32 -7.24 26.67
CA ILE A 184 30.67 -7.22 25.35
C ILE A 184 29.26 -6.67 25.58
N ASP A 185 28.87 -5.67 24.81
CA ASP A 185 27.56 -5.05 24.96
C ASP A 185 26.43 -6.00 24.51
N GLU A 186 25.24 -5.81 25.07
CA GLU A 186 24.10 -6.69 24.84
C GLU A 186 23.61 -6.66 23.37
N GLU A 187 23.82 -5.56 22.64
CA GLU A 187 23.48 -5.46 21.22
C GLU A 187 24.41 -6.30 20.36
N THR A 188 25.70 -6.31 20.65
CA THR A 188 26.67 -7.23 20.03
C THR A 188 26.33 -8.69 20.33
N ILE A 189 26.05 -9.03 21.60
CA ILE A 189 25.59 -10.38 21.98
C ILE A 189 24.37 -10.79 21.17
N TYR A 190 23.35 -9.93 21.10
CA TYR A 190 22.15 -10.21 20.33
C TYR A 190 22.41 -10.37 18.83
N ASN A 191 23.26 -9.52 18.25
CA ASN A 191 23.60 -9.61 16.83
C ASN A 191 24.32 -10.92 16.52
N ILE A 192 25.26 -11.36 17.36
CA ILE A 192 25.91 -12.67 17.23
C ILE A 192 24.88 -13.80 17.31
N SER A 193 23.99 -13.77 18.31
CA SER A 193 22.92 -14.77 18.44
C SER A 193 22.00 -14.79 17.21
N TYR A 194 21.64 -13.62 16.67
CA TYR A 194 20.78 -13.51 15.50
C TYR A 194 21.46 -14.05 14.25
N LEU A 195 22.75 -13.77 14.05
CA LEU A 195 23.54 -14.29 12.93
C LEU A 195 23.65 -15.82 12.98
N ILE A 196 23.92 -16.39 14.16
CA ILE A 196 23.94 -17.84 14.37
C ILE A 196 22.57 -18.45 14.10
N PHE A 197 21.49 -17.85 14.62
CA PHE A 197 20.13 -18.30 14.34
C PHE A 197 19.80 -18.26 12.83
N PHE A 198 20.20 -17.19 12.14
CA PHE A 198 19.86 -16.97 10.76
C PHE A 198 20.68 -17.85 9.81
N PHE A 199 22.01 -17.87 9.93
CA PHE A 199 22.88 -18.63 9.04
C PHE A 199 23.12 -20.07 9.49
N GLY A 200 23.06 -20.33 10.80
CA GLY A 200 23.36 -21.61 11.41
C GLY A 200 24.84 -21.79 11.75
N ILE A 201 25.16 -22.97 12.29
CA ILE A 201 26.52 -23.40 12.63
C ILE A 201 26.89 -24.55 11.70
N GLY A 202 28.10 -24.49 11.13
CA GLY A 202 28.63 -25.53 10.26
C GLY A 202 29.59 -24.94 9.22
N ASN A 203 30.30 -25.81 8.50
CA ASN A 203 31.45 -25.42 7.66
C ASN A 203 31.22 -24.19 6.78
N ASN A 204 30.07 -24.09 6.09
CA ASN A 204 29.76 -22.93 5.24
C ASN A 204 29.10 -21.80 6.01
N SER A 205 28.16 -22.10 6.92
CA SER A 205 27.42 -21.10 7.68
C SER A 205 28.31 -20.30 8.63
N SER A 206 29.22 -20.99 9.33
CA SER A 206 30.18 -20.39 10.24
C SER A 206 31.15 -19.44 9.55
N LEU A 207 31.51 -19.68 8.28
CA LEU A 207 32.33 -18.73 7.51
C LEU A 207 31.61 -17.38 7.35
N ILE A 208 30.32 -17.40 7.03
CA ILE A 208 29.51 -16.18 6.87
C ILE A 208 29.37 -15.44 8.20
N VAL A 209 29.07 -16.17 9.27
CA VAL A 209 28.92 -15.58 10.61
C VAL A 209 30.20 -14.91 11.06
N ARG A 210 31.34 -15.58 10.92
CA ARG A 210 32.66 -15.06 11.33
C ARG A 210 33.11 -13.85 10.49
N ASP A 211 32.84 -13.86 9.18
CA ASP A 211 33.11 -12.72 8.29
C ASP A 211 32.34 -11.45 8.70
N LEU A 212 31.06 -11.60 9.05
CA LEU A 212 30.20 -10.47 9.41
C LEU A 212 30.51 -9.84 10.78
N ILE A 213 31.03 -10.63 11.72
CA ILE A 213 31.28 -10.18 13.10
C ILE A 213 32.62 -9.45 13.22
N GLY A 214 33.58 -9.76 12.34
CA GLY A 214 34.92 -9.19 12.37
C GLY A 214 35.87 -9.83 13.39
N GLU A 215 37.14 -9.44 13.34
CA GLU A 215 38.23 -10.04 14.11
C GLU A 215 38.09 -9.87 15.63
N GLU A 216 37.47 -8.78 16.08
CA GLU A 216 37.37 -8.42 17.51
C GLU A 216 36.68 -9.50 18.36
N HIS A 217 35.60 -10.09 17.83
CA HIS A 217 34.81 -11.09 18.56
C HIS A 217 34.99 -12.51 18.01
N LEU A 218 35.92 -12.72 17.07
CA LEU A 218 36.11 -14.01 16.40
C LEU A 218 36.39 -15.15 17.40
N ALA A 219 37.27 -14.91 18.39
CA ALA A 219 37.60 -15.91 19.41
C ALA A 219 36.39 -16.32 20.25
N PHE A 220 35.55 -15.35 20.62
CA PHE A 220 34.29 -15.58 21.34
C PHE A 220 33.33 -16.42 20.50
N VAL A 221 33.13 -16.06 19.23
CA VAL A 221 32.23 -16.77 18.31
C VAL A 221 32.67 -18.21 18.09
N VAL A 222 33.97 -18.46 17.90
CA VAL A 222 34.50 -19.83 17.73
C VAL A 222 34.27 -20.67 18.98
N GLY A 223 34.45 -20.09 20.17
CA GLY A 223 34.16 -20.76 21.44
C GLY A 223 32.67 -21.05 21.62
N LEU A 224 31.83 -20.07 21.29
CA LEU A 224 30.36 -20.18 21.32
C LEU A 224 29.85 -21.25 20.36
N GLU A 225 30.36 -21.30 19.13
CA GLU A 225 29.97 -22.32 18.16
C GLU A 225 30.26 -23.73 18.68
N ARG A 226 31.41 -23.96 19.32
CA ARG A 226 31.73 -25.25 19.96
C ARG A 226 30.75 -25.58 21.09
N TYR A 227 30.46 -24.61 21.95
CA TYR A 227 29.48 -24.78 23.03
C TYR A 227 28.08 -25.15 22.48
N LEU A 228 27.64 -24.49 21.42
CA LEU A 228 26.36 -24.79 20.77
C LEU A 228 26.39 -26.14 20.04
N GLU A 229 27.51 -26.52 19.42
CA GLU A 229 27.72 -27.86 18.85
C GLU A 229 27.59 -28.97 19.90
N ASP A 230 28.11 -28.76 21.11
CA ASP A 230 27.93 -29.70 22.22
C ASP A 230 26.45 -29.85 22.61
N ILE A 231 25.67 -28.76 22.60
CA ILE A 231 24.21 -28.81 22.78
C ILE A 231 23.55 -29.62 21.64
N VAL A 232 23.98 -29.45 20.38
CA VAL A 232 23.47 -30.24 19.25
C VAL A 232 23.79 -31.73 19.44
N LEU A 233 25.00 -32.06 19.89
CA LEU A 233 25.42 -33.44 20.16
C LEU A 233 24.58 -34.06 21.28
N HIS A 234 24.35 -33.31 22.36
CA HIS A 234 23.44 -33.72 23.43
C HIS A 234 22.02 -33.96 22.88
N TRP A 235 21.46 -33.02 22.11
CA TRP A 235 20.14 -33.18 21.50
C TRP A 235 20.05 -34.40 20.56
N LYS A 236 21.13 -34.74 19.85
CA LYS A 236 21.20 -35.93 18.99
C LYS A 236 21.14 -37.22 19.80
N SER A 237 21.66 -37.25 21.03
CA SER A 237 21.65 -38.43 21.90
C SER A 237 20.31 -38.65 22.62
N LEU A 238 19.46 -37.62 22.72
CA LEU A 238 18.15 -37.71 23.34
C LEU A 238 17.18 -38.64 22.57
N PRO A 239 16.31 -39.39 23.30
CA PRO A 239 15.32 -40.25 22.68
C PRO A 239 14.30 -39.45 21.86
N ILE A 240 13.87 -40.01 20.73
CA ILE A 240 12.99 -39.34 19.74
C ILE A 240 11.73 -38.74 20.36
N LYS A 241 11.14 -39.39 21.39
CA LYS A 241 9.91 -38.93 22.03
C LYS A 241 10.10 -37.67 22.91
N ASN A 242 11.32 -37.38 23.37
CA ASN A 242 11.63 -36.28 24.31
C ASN A 242 12.85 -35.46 23.83
N LYS A 243 12.78 -34.95 22.60
CA LYS A 243 13.80 -34.05 22.04
C LYS A 243 13.61 -32.62 22.56
N GLU A 244 13.97 -32.42 23.82
CA GLU A 244 13.88 -31.14 24.52
C GLU A 244 15.26 -30.75 25.04
N ILE A 245 15.67 -29.51 24.80
CA ILE A 245 16.87 -28.91 25.39
C ILE A 245 16.46 -27.74 26.25
N ALA A 246 17.26 -27.42 27.25
CA ALA A 246 16.98 -26.37 28.21
C ALA A 246 18.17 -25.44 28.33
N VAL A 247 17.88 -24.18 28.64
CA VAL A 247 18.88 -23.17 28.98
C VAL A 247 18.41 -22.41 30.20
N ASP A 248 19.33 -22.22 31.15
CA ASP A 248 19.09 -21.38 32.32
C ASP A 248 19.01 -19.92 31.88
N ILE A 249 17.97 -19.23 32.32
CA ILE A 249 17.77 -17.81 32.09
C ILE A 249 17.85 -17.07 33.43
N GLU A 250 17.99 -15.74 33.39
CA GLU A 250 18.09 -14.92 34.58
C GLU A 250 16.97 -15.20 35.61
N ASN A 251 17.31 -15.11 36.90
CA ASN A 251 16.44 -15.37 38.05
C ASN A 251 15.99 -16.83 38.22
N ASP A 252 16.92 -17.78 38.02
CA ASP A 252 16.70 -19.23 38.26
C ASP A 252 15.54 -19.82 37.46
N GLN A 253 15.17 -19.19 36.34
CA GLN A 253 14.16 -19.71 35.43
C GLN A 253 14.83 -20.57 34.36
N ILE A 254 14.10 -21.57 33.85
CA ILE A 254 14.59 -22.47 32.80
C ILE A 254 13.72 -22.27 31.56
N PHE A 255 14.35 -22.02 30.41
CA PHE A 255 13.66 -22.02 29.13
C PHE A 255 13.89 -23.34 28.40
N THR A 256 12.82 -24.12 28.25
CA THR A 256 12.83 -25.39 27.52
C THR A 256 12.42 -25.19 26.07
N LEU A 257 13.29 -25.61 25.14
CA LEU A 257 13.01 -25.66 23.71
C LEU A 257 12.68 -27.10 23.30
N LYS A 258 11.41 -27.31 22.92
CA LYS A 258 10.98 -28.55 22.25
C LYS A 258 11.25 -28.42 20.76
N ILE A 259 12.15 -29.24 20.21
CA ILE A 259 12.56 -29.09 18.80
C ILE A 259 12.59 -30.43 18.08
N GLY A 260 11.77 -30.51 17.02
CA GLY A 260 11.64 -31.70 16.16
C GLY A 260 12.62 -31.74 14.98
N TYR A 261 13.58 -30.82 14.93
CA TYR A 261 14.60 -30.68 13.90
C TYR A 261 15.94 -30.30 14.53
N ILE A 262 17.02 -30.38 13.76
CA ILE A 262 18.37 -30.08 14.24
C ILE A 262 18.44 -28.59 14.62
N PRO A 263 18.69 -28.23 15.89
CA PRO A 263 18.82 -26.84 16.32
C PRO A 263 20.07 -26.20 15.70
N PHE A 264 20.04 -24.87 15.55
CA PHE A 264 21.14 -24.05 15.02
C PHE A 264 21.57 -24.41 13.59
N ASN A 265 20.70 -25.06 12.82
CA ASN A 265 20.98 -25.41 11.41
C ASN A 265 20.69 -24.24 10.43
N GLY A 266 20.38 -23.06 10.95
CA GLY A 266 20.11 -21.86 10.17
C GLY A 266 18.70 -21.78 9.59
N GLN A 267 18.14 -20.56 9.59
CA GLN A 267 16.82 -20.27 9.05
C GLN A 267 16.83 -19.39 7.79
N MET A 268 18.01 -19.04 7.27
CA MET A 268 18.19 -18.17 6.10
C MET A 268 17.35 -18.58 4.91
N SER A 269 17.36 -19.86 4.52
CA SER A 269 16.64 -20.33 3.32
C SER A 269 15.12 -20.15 3.41
N LYS A 270 14.57 -20.01 4.61
CA LYS A 270 13.13 -19.81 4.84
C LYS A 270 12.83 -18.33 5.13
N LEU A 271 13.54 -17.77 6.10
CA LEU A 271 13.25 -16.44 6.64
C LEU A 271 13.73 -15.31 5.73
N SER A 272 14.78 -15.51 4.93
CA SER A 272 15.32 -14.48 4.03
C SER A 272 14.29 -14.03 2.99
N HIS A 273 13.65 -14.99 2.31
CA HIS A 273 12.64 -14.68 1.29
C HIS A 273 11.40 -14.05 1.91
N TYR A 274 10.95 -14.59 3.04
CA TYR A 274 9.81 -14.07 3.79
C TYR A 274 9.99 -12.59 4.17
N ILE A 275 11.08 -12.24 4.86
CA ILE A 275 11.31 -10.88 5.36
C ILE A 275 11.53 -9.90 4.21
N ARG A 276 12.31 -10.29 3.19
CA ARG A 276 12.56 -9.43 2.02
C ARG A 276 11.28 -9.14 1.26
N ASN A 277 10.45 -10.15 1.02
CA ASN A 277 9.18 -9.96 0.32
C ASN A 277 8.22 -9.06 1.12
N LEU A 278 8.13 -9.26 2.44
CA LEU A 278 7.34 -8.40 3.32
C LEU A 278 7.84 -6.95 3.31
N PHE A 279 9.16 -6.73 3.36
CA PHE A 279 9.76 -5.41 3.25
C PHE A 279 9.41 -4.73 1.93
N GLN A 280 9.58 -5.45 0.81
CA GLN A 280 9.26 -4.91 -0.51
C GLN A 280 7.77 -4.60 -0.68
N LEU A 281 6.88 -5.40 -0.09
CA LEU A 281 5.45 -5.16 -0.14
C LEU A 281 5.06 -3.90 0.64
N VAL A 282 5.62 -3.69 1.83
CA VAL A 282 5.40 -2.46 2.61
C VAL A 282 6.00 -1.26 1.90
N LYS A 283 7.24 -1.38 1.41
CA LYS A 283 7.92 -0.32 0.66
C LYS A 283 7.15 0.06 -0.61
N PHE A 284 6.58 -0.92 -1.33
CA PHE A 284 5.74 -0.65 -2.50
C PHE A 284 4.53 0.21 -2.16
N VAL A 285 3.88 -0.02 -1.02
CA VAL A 285 2.79 0.83 -0.54
C VAL A 285 3.30 2.22 -0.14
N ASP A 286 4.46 2.29 0.51
CA ASP A 286 5.06 3.57 0.93
C ASP A 286 5.44 4.46 -0.25
N ASP A 287 6.03 3.88 -1.28
CA ASP A 287 6.52 4.54 -2.50
C ASP A 287 5.39 4.97 -3.44
N ALA A 288 4.14 4.56 -3.18
CA ALA A 288 2.99 4.95 -4.01
C ALA A 288 2.82 6.48 -4.05
N ASP A 289 2.39 7.02 -5.19
CA ASP A 289 2.28 8.48 -5.40
C ASP A 289 1.37 9.13 -4.34
N ALA A 290 1.91 10.10 -3.60
CA ALA A 290 1.19 10.80 -2.53
C ALA A 290 0.06 11.69 -3.04
N SER A 291 0.07 12.09 -4.32
CA SER A 291 -1.04 12.82 -4.96
C SER A 291 -2.27 11.94 -5.22
N VAL A 292 -2.06 10.62 -5.29
CA VAL A 292 -3.11 9.62 -5.52
C VAL A 292 -3.48 8.92 -4.21
N PHE A 293 -2.49 8.56 -3.40
CA PHE A 293 -2.65 7.80 -2.17
C PHE A 293 -2.28 8.63 -0.95
N SER A 294 -3.30 9.01 -0.18
CA SER A 294 -3.11 9.63 1.14
C SER A 294 -2.41 8.68 2.11
N TYR A 295 -1.85 9.21 3.19
CA TYR A 295 -1.30 8.38 4.28
C TYR A 295 -2.32 7.38 4.82
N GLU A 296 -3.58 7.78 5.00
CA GLU A 296 -4.63 6.88 5.48
C GLU A 296 -4.91 5.74 4.50
N ALA A 297 -4.92 6.01 3.19
CA ALA A 297 -5.04 4.96 2.18
C ALA A 297 -3.87 3.97 2.27
N LYS A 298 -2.63 4.47 2.33
CA LYS A 298 -1.43 3.65 2.50
C LYS A 298 -1.46 2.84 3.79
N TYR A 299 -1.86 3.46 4.90
CA TYR A 299 -2.01 2.80 6.19
C TYR A 299 -3.02 1.65 6.12
N ASN A 300 -4.14 1.82 5.40
CA ASN A 300 -5.12 0.76 5.21
C ASN A 300 -4.56 -0.41 4.38
N TYR A 301 -3.80 -0.15 3.31
CA TYR A 301 -3.11 -1.20 2.57
C TYR A 301 -2.10 -1.96 3.45
N VAL A 302 -1.29 -1.26 4.24
CA VAL A 302 -0.36 -1.92 5.18
C VAL A 302 -1.11 -2.65 6.29
N SER A 303 -2.29 -2.16 6.70
CA SER A 303 -3.17 -2.90 7.62
C SER A 303 -3.64 -4.22 7.01
N SER A 304 -3.94 -4.26 5.71
CA SER A 304 -4.26 -5.51 4.99
C SER A 304 -3.07 -6.48 4.95
N ILE A 305 -1.84 -5.97 4.82
CA ILE A 305 -0.62 -6.78 4.97
C ILE A 305 -0.54 -7.35 6.39
N ARG A 306 -0.64 -6.47 7.40
CA ARG A 306 -0.56 -6.83 8.82
C ARG A 306 -1.59 -7.89 9.20
N ALA A 307 -2.81 -7.81 8.67
CA ALA A 307 -3.85 -8.80 8.90
C ALA A 307 -3.48 -10.22 8.43
N GLN A 308 -2.49 -10.36 7.52
CA GLN A 308 -1.96 -11.66 7.14
C GLN A 308 -0.90 -12.19 8.11
N LEU A 309 -0.27 -11.36 8.94
CA LEU A 309 0.84 -11.76 9.81
C LEU A 309 0.35 -12.35 11.14
N SER A 310 0.80 -13.57 11.46
CA SER A 310 0.56 -14.13 12.80
C SER A 310 1.34 -13.38 13.88
N SER A 311 0.96 -13.59 15.15
CA SER A 311 1.67 -13.01 16.29
C SER A 311 3.16 -13.36 16.33
N HIS A 312 3.55 -14.59 15.94
CA HIS A 312 4.95 -15.03 15.94
C HIS A 312 5.72 -14.50 14.75
N GLU A 313 5.05 -14.29 13.61
CA GLU A 313 5.60 -13.56 12.47
C GLU A 313 5.91 -12.10 12.83
N GLN A 314 5.01 -11.42 13.53
CA GLN A 314 5.23 -10.05 14.01
C GLN A 314 6.37 -9.97 15.04
N LEU A 315 6.47 -10.94 15.95
CA LEU A 315 7.59 -11.06 16.88
C LEU A 315 8.92 -11.27 16.14
N LEU A 316 8.99 -12.21 15.20
CA LEU A 316 10.20 -12.47 14.41
C LEU A 316 10.59 -11.27 13.55
N LEU A 317 9.62 -10.55 12.98
CA LEU A 317 9.86 -9.32 12.24
C LEU A 317 10.49 -8.25 13.14
N PHE A 318 9.95 -8.06 14.34
CA PHE A 318 10.53 -7.12 15.31
C PHE A 318 11.98 -7.50 15.64
N TYR A 319 12.23 -8.76 15.97
CA TYR A 319 13.56 -9.25 16.32
C TYR A 319 14.55 -9.20 15.14
N ASN A 320 14.08 -9.42 13.91
CA ASN A 320 14.88 -9.12 12.72
C ASN A 320 15.21 -7.63 12.64
N ALA A 321 14.22 -6.75 12.81
CA ALA A 321 14.40 -5.31 12.66
C ALA A 321 15.41 -4.70 13.65
N VAL A 322 15.47 -5.24 14.88
CA VAL A 322 16.47 -4.82 15.89
C VAL A 322 17.81 -5.55 15.79
N SER A 323 17.99 -6.43 14.79
CA SER A 323 19.27 -7.04 14.47
C SER A 323 20.00 -6.29 13.36
N VAL A 324 21.30 -6.55 13.22
CA VAL A 324 22.14 -6.01 12.16
C VAL A 324 21.60 -6.28 10.76
N LEU A 325 20.88 -7.40 10.55
CA LEU A 325 20.35 -7.80 9.24
C LEU A 325 19.04 -7.09 8.87
N GLY A 326 18.24 -6.67 9.84
CA GLY A 326 16.92 -6.07 9.61
C GLY A 326 16.83 -4.57 9.88
N LYS A 327 17.94 -3.92 10.23
CA LYS A 327 18.02 -2.48 10.50
C LYS A 327 17.25 -1.57 9.51
N PRO A 328 17.19 -1.86 8.18
CA PRO A 328 16.39 -1.05 7.24
C PRO A 328 14.90 -0.90 7.60
N TRP A 329 14.33 -1.78 8.43
CA TRP A 329 12.97 -1.63 8.95
C TRP A 329 12.80 -0.45 9.92
N LEU A 330 13.88 -0.06 10.60
CA LEU A 330 13.91 0.99 11.61
C LEU A 330 14.55 2.29 11.11
N ASP A 331 15.35 2.22 10.03
CA ASP A 331 15.91 3.38 9.33
C ASP A 331 14.81 4.29 8.77
N ALA A 332 15.14 5.53 8.40
CA ALA A 332 14.15 6.49 7.92
C ALA A 332 13.66 6.15 6.48
N PRO A 333 12.34 6.03 6.23
CA PRO A 333 11.25 6.08 7.21
C PRO A 333 11.11 4.76 7.98
N ASN A 334 10.96 4.83 9.30
CA ASN A 334 10.81 3.65 10.16
C ASN A 334 9.46 2.96 9.85
N TYR A 335 9.48 1.93 9.03
CA TYR A 335 8.26 1.29 8.53
C TYR A 335 7.45 0.61 9.63
N LEU A 336 8.11 -0.02 10.61
CA LEU A 336 7.41 -0.66 11.72
C LEU A 336 6.57 0.35 12.50
N LYS A 337 7.14 1.53 12.79
CA LYS A 337 6.47 2.61 13.51
C LYS A 337 5.45 3.33 12.63
N LYS A 338 5.86 3.81 11.45
CA LYS A 338 5.03 4.59 10.53
C LYS A 338 3.68 3.94 10.25
N TYR A 339 3.65 2.62 10.08
CA TYR A 339 2.43 1.86 9.74
C TYR A 339 1.92 0.94 10.85
N CYS A 340 2.52 0.96 12.05
CA CYS A 340 2.19 0.07 13.17
C CYS A 340 2.18 -1.41 12.75
N ILE A 341 3.17 -1.88 12.00
CA ILE A 341 3.11 -3.21 11.33
C ILE A 341 2.95 -4.36 12.33
N ILE A 342 3.55 -4.22 13.51
CA ILE A 342 3.56 -5.25 14.55
C ILE A 342 2.47 -5.02 15.62
N LYS A 343 1.33 -4.43 15.23
CA LYS A 343 0.28 -3.98 16.16
C LYS A 343 -0.34 -5.07 17.04
N SER A 344 -0.43 -6.29 16.54
CA SER A 344 -1.03 -7.42 17.27
C SER A 344 0.04 -8.31 17.92
N THR A 345 1.22 -7.76 18.20
CA THR A 345 2.31 -8.45 18.89
C THR A 345 1.93 -8.73 20.35
N PRO A 346 2.05 -9.98 20.82
CA PRO A 346 1.84 -10.32 22.23
C PRO A 346 3.06 -9.88 23.04
N LEU A 347 2.99 -8.66 23.59
CA LEU A 347 4.09 -8.03 24.33
C LEU A 347 4.71 -8.91 25.44
N PRO A 348 3.96 -9.74 26.20
CA PRO A 348 4.57 -10.61 27.21
C PRO A 348 5.52 -11.68 26.64
N LEU A 349 5.36 -12.07 25.37
CA LEU A 349 6.26 -13.02 24.71
C LEU A 349 7.53 -12.33 24.19
N ALA A 350 7.52 -11.01 23.99
CA ALA A 350 8.69 -10.22 23.62
C ALA A 350 9.57 -9.91 24.85
N ASN A 351 10.10 -10.97 25.46
CA ASN A 351 10.75 -10.93 26.77
C ASN A 351 12.26 -11.24 26.76
N PHE A 352 12.94 -11.05 25.63
CA PHE A 352 14.41 -11.16 25.53
C PHE A 352 14.99 -9.99 24.73
N TYR A 353 16.26 -9.64 24.99
CA TYR A 353 16.94 -8.49 24.37
C TYR A 353 16.20 -7.14 24.53
N LYS A 354 15.55 -6.63 23.48
CA LYS A 354 14.85 -5.33 23.48
C LYS A 354 13.33 -5.53 23.49
N LYS A 355 12.60 -4.67 24.22
CA LYS A 355 11.13 -4.68 24.24
C LYS A 355 10.56 -3.81 23.11
N PRO A 356 9.53 -4.26 22.36
CA PRO A 356 8.92 -3.48 21.28
C PRO A 356 8.45 -2.09 21.71
N LEU A 357 7.87 -2.00 22.91
CA LEU A 357 7.39 -0.74 23.47
C LEU A 357 8.51 0.30 23.66
N THR A 358 9.67 -0.15 24.15
CA THR A 358 10.84 0.71 24.36
C THR A 358 11.43 1.21 23.04
N VAL A 359 11.38 0.38 21.99
CA VAL A 359 11.96 0.71 20.67
C VAL A 359 11.04 1.59 19.82
N LEU A 360 9.73 1.32 19.83
CA LEU A 360 8.78 1.98 18.90
C LEU A 360 7.86 3.01 19.57
N GLY A 361 7.73 2.97 20.90
CA GLY A 361 6.79 3.79 21.66
C GLY A 361 5.33 3.33 21.55
N ASP A 362 4.42 4.05 22.20
CA ASP A 362 2.98 3.72 22.25
C ASP A 362 2.20 4.18 21.01
N LYS A 363 2.69 5.21 20.31
CA LYS A 363 2.02 5.81 19.16
C LYS A 363 3.02 6.11 18.04
N ASN A 364 2.54 6.03 16.80
CA ASN A 364 3.31 6.49 15.65
C ASN A 364 3.22 8.02 15.47
N GLU A 365 3.88 8.54 14.43
CA GLU A 365 3.94 9.97 14.11
C GLU A 365 2.55 10.57 13.77
N GLN A 366 1.56 9.73 13.47
CA GLN A 366 0.19 10.11 13.12
C GLN A 366 -0.79 9.87 14.28
N GLY A 367 -0.27 9.59 15.49
CA GLY A 367 -1.06 9.39 16.70
C GLY A 367 -1.78 8.04 16.79
N LYS A 368 -1.52 7.10 15.87
CA LYS A 368 -2.12 5.76 15.89
C LYS A 368 -1.42 4.87 16.91
N VAL A 369 -2.22 4.11 17.67
CA VAL A 369 -1.74 3.16 18.69
C VAL A 369 -0.88 2.06 18.05
N MET A 370 0.34 1.90 18.57
CA MET A 370 1.33 0.95 18.11
C MET A 370 1.01 -0.50 18.47
N PHE A 371 0.39 -0.76 19.62
CA PHE A 371 0.13 -2.11 20.12
C PHE A 371 -1.28 -2.25 20.71
N GLU A 372 -2.08 -3.19 20.19
CA GLU A 372 -3.44 -3.48 20.69
C GLU A 372 -3.46 -4.04 22.12
N TRP A 373 -2.32 -4.55 22.60
CA TRP A 373 -2.22 -5.16 23.93
C TRP A 373 -2.53 -4.19 25.07
N GLY A 374 -2.18 -2.90 24.91
CA GLY A 374 -2.54 -1.85 25.86
C GLY A 374 -4.06 -1.67 25.95
N ASP A 375 -4.70 -1.47 24.80
CA ASP A 375 -6.16 -1.33 24.71
C ASP A 375 -6.92 -2.54 25.29
N ILE A 376 -6.38 -3.77 25.12
CA ILE A 376 -6.96 -4.98 25.72
C ILE A 376 -6.89 -4.92 27.24
N LYS A 377 -5.76 -4.51 27.82
CA LYS A 377 -5.62 -4.35 29.28
C LYS A 377 -6.54 -3.26 29.81
N ASP A 378 -6.63 -2.13 29.11
CA ASP A 378 -7.48 -1.02 29.53
C ASP A 378 -8.96 -1.44 29.54
N ARG A 379 -9.41 -2.22 28.55
CA ARG A 379 -10.77 -2.81 28.55
C ARG A 379 -11.00 -3.78 29.70
N LEU A 380 -9.99 -4.53 30.13
CA LEU A 380 -10.09 -5.43 31.28
C LEU A 380 -10.08 -4.71 32.62
N ASN A 381 -9.44 -3.52 32.69
CA ASN A 381 -9.32 -2.73 33.91
C ASN A 381 -10.43 -1.67 34.07
N GLN A 382 -11.38 -1.60 33.13
CA GLN A 382 -12.52 -0.66 33.15
C GLN A 382 -13.78 -1.26 33.81
N GLU A 383 -13.63 -2.32 34.61
CA GLU A 383 -14.63 -2.78 35.60
C GLU A 383 -14.33 -2.15 36.98
#